data_AF-A0A931VEH0-F1
#
_entry.id   AF-A0A931VEH0-F1
#
_cell.length_a   1.000
_cell.length_b   1.000
_cell.length_c   1.000
_cell.angle_alpha   90.00
_cell.angle_beta   90.00
_cell.angle_gamma   90.00
#
_symmetry.space_group_name_H-M   'P 1'
#
loop_
_entity.id
_entity.type
_entity.pdbx_description
1 polymer ?
#
loop_
_entity_poly.entity_id
_entity_poly.type
_entity_poly.pdbx_seq_one_letter_code
_entity_poly.pdbx_strand_id
1 'polypeptide(L)' 'MNKHEQFVSVGSPHIKKLTGRELWELRILGSDSLQILYIAITGKTFLLLHGFKKKKDKTPP' A
#
# COMPACT_ATOMS: atom_id res chain seq x y z
N MET A 1 -8.96 -18.79 9.27
CA MET A 1 -7.81 -17.90 9.00
C MET A 1 -7.56 -17.89 7.51
N ASN A 2 -7.86 -16.80 6.81
CA ASN A 2 -7.88 -16.75 5.34
C ASN A 2 -6.46 -16.74 4.76
N LYS A 3 -6.21 -17.63 3.79
CA LYS A 3 -4.89 -17.90 3.17
C LYS A 3 -4.22 -16.69 2.46
N HIS A 4 -4.88 -15.54 2.37
CA HIS A 4 -4.40 -14.38 1.60
C HIS A 4 -3.62 -13.33 2.42
N GLU A 5 -3.53 -13.48 3.74
CA GLU A 5 -2.94 -12.43 4.61
C GLU A 5 -1.50 -12.70 5.05
N GLN A 6 -0.91 -13.85 4.69
CA GLN A 6 0.44 -14.21 5.17
C GLN A 6 1.61 -13.58 4.38
N PHE A 7 1.33 -12.80 3.35
CA PHE A 7 2.35 -12.33 2.39
C PHE A 7 3.08 -11.04 2.81
N VAL A 8 2.64 -10.40 3.89
CA VAL A 8 3.16 -9.10 4.32
C VAL A 8 3.30 -9.07 5.85
N SER A 9 4.53 -9.14 6.36
CA SER A 9 4.79 -8.92 7.80
C SER A 9 4.85 -7.43 8.17
N VAL A 10 4.81 -6.53 7.18
CA VAL A 10 4.87 -5.09 7.38
C VAL A 10 3.43 -4.58 7.46
N GLY A 11 2.92 -4.45 8.67
CA GLY A 11 1.56 -3.95 8.91
C GLY A 11 1.39 -2.46 8.62
N SER A 12 0.29 -1.91 9.13
CA SER A 12 0.12 -0.45 9.23
C SER A 12 1.33 0.17 9.96
N PRO A 13 1.85 1.34 9.54
CA PRO A 13 1.26 2.28 8.58
C PRO A 13 1.71 2.08 7.12
N HIS A 14 2.58 1.11 6.85
CA HIS A 14 3.24 1.00 5.55
C HIS A 14 2.41 0.23 4.53
N ILE A 15 1.56 -0.68 4.95
CA ILE A 15 0.70 -1.43 4.03
C ILE A 15 -0.75 -1.32 4.45
N LYS A 16 -1.60 -0.99 3.48
CA LYS A 16 -3.05 -0.94 3.66
C LYS A 16 -3.73 -1.65 2.50
N LYS A 17 -4.51 -2.69 2.79
CA LYS A 17 -5.42 -3.28 1.80
C LYS A 17 -6.60 -2.33 1.58
N LEU A 18 -6.97 -2.11 0.33
CA LEU A 18 -8.18 -1.37 -0.01
C LEU A 18 -9.40 -2.26 0.22
N THR A 19 -10.35 -1.76 1.02
CA THR A 19 -11.56 -2.50 1.38
C THR A 19 -12.31 -2.95 0.12
N GLY A 20 -12.69 -4.22 0.08
CA GLY A 20 -13.46 -4.80 -1.02
C GLY A 20 -12.68 -5.04 -2.32
N ARG A 21 -11.34 -4.90 -2.32
CA ARG A 21 -10.51 -5.13 -3.51
C ARG A 21 -9.28 -5.99 -3.18
N GLU A 22 -8.78 -6.73 -4.16
CA GLU A 22 -7.45 -7.33 -4.13
C GLU A 22 -6.41 -6.30 -4.56
N LEU A 23 -6.40 -5.15 -3.87
CA LEU A 23 -5.53 -4.02 -4.18
C LEU A 23 -4.97 -3.46 -2.88
N TRP A 24 -3.67 -3.17 -2.86
CA TRP A 24 -2.95 -2.70 -1.68
C TRP A 24 -2.24 -1.39 -1.97
N GLU A 25 -2.08 -0.61 -0.91
CA GLU A 25 -1.24 0.59 -0.86
C GLU A 25 0.04 0.25 -0.11
N LEU A 26 1.19 0.46 -0.74
CA LEU A 26 2.48 0.57 -0.07
C LEU A 26 2.76 2.06 0.20
N ARG A 27 3.04 2.39 1.45
CA ARG A 27 3.22 3.74 1.98
C ARG A 27 4.64 3.88 2.48
N ILE A 28 5.41 4.69 1.75
CA ILE A 28 6.76 5.08 2.14
C ILE A 28 6.64 6.46 2.77
N LEU A 29 6.79 6.51 4.09
CA LEU A 29 6.60 7.72 4.88
C LEU A 29 7.89 8.53 4.94
N GLY A 30 7.74 9.86 4.88
CA GLY A 30 8.84 10.82 4.92
C GLY A 30 8.33 12.21 4.54
N SER A 31 9.23 13.19 4.48
CA SER A 31 8.92 14.58 4.10
C SER A 31 8.15 14.65 2.77
N ASP A 32 8.50 13.76 1.84
CA ASP A 32 7.81 13.54 0.58
C ASP A 32 7.27 12.11 0.54
N SER A 33 6.15 11.89 1.23
CA SER A 33 5.54 10.57 1.30
C SER A 33 5.13 10.07 -0.08
N LEU A 34 5.48 8.81 -0.40
CA LEU A 34 5.14 8.14 -1.65
C LEU A 34 4.13 7.03 -1.37
N GLN A 35 3.12 6.93 -2.22
CA GLN A 35 2.14 5.85 -2.17
C GLN A 35 2.17 5.08 -3.49
N ILE A 36 2.26 3.75 -3.39
CA ILE A 36 2.30 2.85 -4.55
C ILE A 36 1.12 1.88 -4.45
N LEU A 37 0.32 1.80 -5.50
CA LEU A 37 -0.71 0.79 -5.66
C LEU A 37 -0.09 -0.48 -6.22
N TYR A 38 -0.40 -1.63 -5.62
CA TYR A 38 0.10 -2.91 -6.06
C TYR A 38 -0.89 -4.05 -5.82
N ILE A 39 -0.71 -5.13 -6.57
CA ILE A 39 -1.40 -6.41 -6.34
C ILE A 39 -0.38 -7.50 -6.00
N ALA A 40 -0.75 -8.41 -5.10
CA ALA A 40 0.00 -9.64 -4.87
C ALA A 40 -0.43 -10.67 -5.92
N ILE A 41 0.51 -11.23 -6.68
CA ILE A 41 0.21 -12.24 -7.70
C ILE A 41 0.28 -13.63 -7.07
N THR A 42 1.48 -14.17 -6.89
CA THR A 42 1.73 -15.46 -6.25
C THR A 42 3.08 -15.43 -5.55
N GLY A 43 3.20 -16.14 -4.43
CA GLY A 43 4.44 -16.20 -3.66
C GLY A 43 4.90 -14.82 -3.19
N LYS A 44 6.12 -14.42 -3.57
CA LYS A 44 6.73 -13.12 -3.25
C LYS A 44 6.74 -12.15 -4.44
N THR A 45 5.86 -12.39 -5.42
CA THR A 45 5.76 -11.59 -6.64
C THR A 45 4.65 -10.56 -6.50
N PHE A 46 5.00 -9.29 -6.68
CA PHE A 46 4.09 -8.17 -6.60
C PHE A 46 4.16 -7.38 -7.90
N LEU A 47 3.00 -6.99 -8.42
CA LEU A 47 2.91 -6.09 -9.56
C LEU A 47 2.62 -4.67 -9.04
N LEU A 48 3.60 -3.78 -9.21
CA LEU A 48 3.44 -2.36 -8.93
C LEU A 48 2.69 -1.71 -10.10
N LEU A 49 1.55 -1.09 -9.81
CA LEU A 49 0.68 -0.51 -10.83
C LEU A 49 1.00 0.96 -11.05
N HIS A 50 0.89 1.76 -9.98
CA HIS A 50 1.04 3.21 -10.06
C HIS A 50 1.62 3.76 -8.76
N GLY A 51 2.66 4.58 -8.87
CA GLY A 51 3.26 5.31 -7.77
C GLY A 51 2.95 6.80 -7.89
N PHE A 52 2.54 7.42 -6.79
CA PHE A 52 2.27 8.84 -6.75
C PHE A 52 2.74 9.44 -5.43
N LYS A 53 3.30 10.66 -5.51
CA LYS A 53 3.61 11.46 -4.33
C LYS A 53 2.30 11.79 -3.64
N LYS A 54 2.19 11.47 -2.35
CA LYS A 54 1.03 11.90 -1.56
C LYS A 54 1.06 13.42 -1.56
N LYS A 55 0.05 14.05 -2.16
CA LYS A 55 -0.13 15.51 -2.03
C LYS A 55 -0.34 15.76 -0.54
N LYS A 56 0.39 16.73 0.05
CA LYS A 56 0.20 17.15 1.44
C LYS A 56 -1.31 17.21 1.69
N ASP A 57 -1.79 16.50 2.71
CA ASP A 57 -3.17 16.64 3.13
C ASP A 57 -3.44 18.15 3.26
N LYS A 58 -4.44 18.65 2.51
CA LYS A 58 -5.03 19.95 2.84
C LYS A 58 -5.60 19.76 4.25
N THR A 59 -5.25 20.60 5.23
CA THR A 59 -5.86 21.93 5.42
C THR A 59 -4.87 22.89 6.14
N PRO A 60 -4.54 24.08 5.59
CA PRO A 60 -4.18 25.25 6.38
C PRO A 60 -5.35 25.64 7.31
N PRO A 61 -5.10 26.26 8.48
CA PRO A 61 -6.00 26.32 9.64
C PRO A 61 -7.44 26.75 9.33
#